data_AF-A0A948BW16-F1
#
_entry.id   AF-A0A948BW16-F1
#
_cell.length_a   1.000
_cell.length_b   1.000
_cell.length_c   1.000
_cell.angle_alpha   90.00
_cell.angle_beta   90.00
_cell.angle_gamma   90.00
#
_symmetry.space_group_name_H-M   'P 1'
#
loop_
_entity.id
_entity.type
_entity.pdbx_description
1 polymer ?
#
loop_
_entity_poly.entity_id
_entity_poly.type
_entity_poly.pdbx_seq_one_letter_code
_entity_poly.pdbx_strand_id
1 'polypeptide(L)'
;MPLTSQEKEFIEKRNKLIRLWPVVGSLLAIMIAALAVWLSIKTPLLINPFAIKEGLAANSIPDATLSLMAAMVPLLFPACIALLMMVIIFTTVAIHNEKKHLRIIEKLLAGKISTP
;
A
#
# COMPACT_ATOMS: atom_id res chain seq x y z
N MET A 1 4.50 -14.85 -34.73
CA MET A 1 5.54 -13.82 -34.64
C MET A 1 6.42 -14.20 -33.46
N PRO A 2 7.70 -14.53 -33.69
CA PRO A 2 8.62 -14.76 -32.59
C PRO A 2 8.76 -13.47 -31.78
N LEU A 3 8.74 -13.58 -30.45
CA LEU A 3 9.02 -12.45 -29.56
C LEU A 3 10.42 -11.91 -29.84
N THR A 4 10.53 -10.60 -30.00
CA THR A 4 11.83 -9.93 -30.06
C THR A 4 12.58 -10.10 -28.74
N SER A 5 13.91 -10.03 -28.79
CA SER A 5 14.76 -10.19 -27.60
C SER A 5 14.43 -9.16 -26.50
N GLN A 6 14.01 -7.95 -26.90
CA GLN A 6 13.59 -6.89 -25.97
C GLN A 6 12.27 -7.23 -25.25
N GLU A 7 11.31 -7.83 -25.94
CA GLU A 7 10.04 -8.26 -25.34
C GLU A 7 10.25 -9.39 -24.32
N LYS A 8 11.17 -10.33 -24.60
CA LYS A 8 11.52 -11.39 -23.65
C LYS A 8 12.16 -10.84 -22.38
N GLU A 9 13.12 -9.92 -22.51
CA GLU A 9 13.80 -9.31 -21.35
C GLU A 9 12.82 -8.51 -20.48
N PHE A 10 11.88 -7.79 -21.12
CA PHE A 10 10.82 -7.07 -20.42
C PHE A 10 9.90 -8.00 -19.63
N ILE A 11 9.47 -9.11 -20.24
CA ILE A 11 8.64 -10.12 -19.58
C ILE A 11 9.37 -10.74 -18.38
N GLU A 12 10.65 -11.11 -18.52
CA GLU A 12 11.42 -11.69 -17.43
C GLU A 12 11.59 -10.75 -16.23
N LYS A 13 11.90 -9.47 -16.48
CA LYS A 13 12.00 -8.45 -15.42
C LYS A 13 10.69 -8.29 -14.67
N ARG A 14 9.56 -8.21 -15.39
CA ARG A 14 8.22 -8.15 -14.79
C ARG A 14 7.88 -9.41 -14.01
N ASN A 15 8.20 -10.60 -14.54
CA ASN A 15 7.89 -11.86 -13.88
C ASN A 15 8.64 -12.01 -12.53
N LYS A 16 9.89 -11.52 -12.46
CA LYS A 16 10.64 -11.42 -11.19
C LYS A 16 9.94 -10.51 -10.18
N LEU A 17 9.51 -9.32 -10.61
CA LEU A 17 8.77 -8.37 -9.76
C LEU A 17 7.47 -8.97 -9.23
N ILE A 18 6.68 -9.57 -10.13
CA ILE A 18 5.40 -10.22 -9.83
C ILE A 18 5.56 -11.38 -8.85
N ARG A 19 6.66 -12.12 -8.94
CA ARG A 19 6.98 -13.25 -8.05
C ARG A 19 7.44 -12.79 -6.66
N LEU A 20 8.20 -11.69 -6.58
CA LEU A 20 8.71 -11.14 -5.33
C LEU A 20 7.67 -10.29 -4.58
N TRP A 21 6.72 -9.69 -5.32
CA TRP A 21 5.67 -8.83 -4.77
C TRP A 21 4.88 -9.40 -3.58
N PRO A 22 4.40 -10.65 -3.56
CA PRO A 22 3.66 -11.16 -2.39
C PRO A 22 4.50 -11.11 -1.11
N VAL A 23 5.80 -11.37 -1.18
CA VAL A 23 6.69 -11.28 0.00
C VAL A 23 6.89 -9.82 0.41
N VAL A 24 7.27 -8.96 -0.55
CA VAL A 24 7.56 -7.55 -0.28
C VAL A 24 6.30 -6.80 0.16
N GLY A 25 5.18 -7.00 -0.52
CA GLY A 25 3.89 -6.39 -0.21
C GLY A 25 3.33 -6.84 1.14
N SER A 26 3.43 -8.13 1.47
CA SER A 26 3.04 -8.61 2.81
C SER A 26 3.95 -8.04 3.90
N LEU A 27 5.26 -8.00 3.68
CA LEU A 27 6.21 -7.39 4.63
C LEU A 27 5.89 -5.90 4.84
N LEU A 28 5.60 -5.16 3.76
CA LEU A 28 5.24 -3.74 3.83
C LEU A 28 3.93 -3.53 4.60
N ALA A 29 2.92 -4.35 4.32
CA ALA A 29 1.63 -4.28 5.00
C ALA A 29 1.75 -4.60 6.50
N ILE A 30 2.53 -5.63 6.86
CA ILE A 30 2.82 -5.98 8.25
C ILE A 30 3.53 -4.83 8.94
N MET A 31 4.53 -4.23 8.30
CA MET A 31 5.29 -3.11 8.87
C MET A 31 4.40 -1.89 9.11
N ILE A 32 3.50 -1.56 8.19
CA ILE A 32 2.54 -0.45 8.35
C ILE A 32 1.52 -0.76 9.45
N ALA A 33 1.00 -1.98 9.50
CA ALA A 33 0.09 -2.39 10.57
C ALA A 33 0.76 -2.34 11.95
N ALA A 34 2.00 -2.84 12.05
CA ALA A 34 2.80 -2.78 13.27
C ALA A 34 3.09 -1.32 13.67
N LEU A 35 3.40 -0.45 12.70
CA LEU A 35 3.57 0.97 12.95
C LEU A 35 2.28 1.59 13.50
N ALA A 36 1.12 1.30 12.90
CA ALA A 36 -0.17 1.82 13.36
C ALA A 36 -0.49 1.39 14.81
N VAL A 37 -0.26 0.12 15.14
CA VAL A 37 -0.45 -0.43 16.49
C VAL A 37 0.55 0.17 17.48
N TRP A 38 1.82 0.32 17.08
CA TRP A 38 2.83 0.95 17.92
C TRP A 38 2.46 2.39 18.27
N LEU A 39 2.01 3.14 17.26
CA LEU A 39 1.66 4.55 17.41
C LEU A 39 0.43 4.76 18.28
N SER A 40 -0.53 3.83 18.25
CA SER A 40 -1.73 3.91 19.10
C SER A 40 -1.41 3.69 20.58
N ILE A 41 -0.38 2.90 20.89
CA ILE A 41 0.09 2.66 22.26
C ILE A 41 0.99 3.80 22.76
N LYS A 42 1.99 4.21 21.97
CA LYS A 42 3.01 5.19 22.39
C LYS A 42 2.52 6.63 22.38
N THR A 43 1.64 6.97 21.44
CA THR A 43 1.23 8.36 21.16
C THR A 43 -0.27 8.39 20.85
N PRO A 44 -1.13 8.13 21.85
CA PRO A 44 -2.59 8.10 21.65
C PRO A 44 -3.12 9.44 21.15
N LEU A 45 -2.44 10.56 21.42
CA LEU A 45 -2.76 11.89 20.88
C LEU A 45 -2.76 11.94 19.34
N LEU A 46 -2.05 11.04 18.65
CA LEU A 46 -1.97 11.05 17.18
C LEU A 46 -3.08 10.25 16.50
N ILE A 47 -3.85 9.46 17.25
CA ILE A 47 -4.86 8.52 16.73
C ILE A 47 -6.21 8.68 17.41
N ASN A 48 -6.22 9.04 18.70
CA ASN A 48 -7.43 9.16 19.50
C ASN A 48 -7.74 10.64 19.81
N PRO A 49 -8.77 11.24 19.19
CA PRO A 49 -9.15 12.62 19.45
C PRO A 49 -9.72 12.83 20.88
N PHE A 50 -10.17 11.77 21.55
CA PHE A 50 -10.66 11.85 22.93
C PHE A 50 -9.52 12.03 23.95
N ALA A 51 -8.34 11.46 23.69
CA ALA A 51 -7.15 11.61 24.54
C ALA A 51 -6.63 13.06 24.57
N ILE A 52 -6.99 13.85 23.56
CA ILE A 52 -6.60 15.26 23.44
C ILE A 52 -7.48 16.15 24.30
N LYS A 53 -8.78 15.83 24.39
CA LYS A 53 -9.73 16.56 25.24
C LYS A 53 -9.32 16.52 26.72
N GLU A 54 -8.74 15.40 27.16
CA GLU A 54 -8.23 15.24 28.52
C GLU A 54 -6.95 16.06 28.76
N GLY A 55 -6.08 16.22 27.76
CA GLY A 55 -4.84 17.01 27.85
C GLY A 55 -5.04 18.52 27.69
N LEU A 56 -6.03 18.96 26.91
CA LEU A 56 -6.39 20.38 26.72
C LEU A 56 -7.00 21.01 27.98
N ALA A 57 -7.63 20.20 28.86
CA ALA A 57 -8.15 20.66 30.14
C ALA A 57 -7.05 21.19 31.10
N ALA A 58 -5.78 20.91 30.80
CA ALA A 58 -4.63 21.25 31.65
C ALA A 58 -3.95 22.62 31.37
N ASN A 59 -4.55 23.51 30.54
CA ASN A 59 -4.20 24.94 30.40
C ASN A 59 -2.73 25.32 30.04
N SER A 60 -2.33 25.45 28.76
CA SER A 60 -1.22 26.40 28.41
C SER A 60 -0.89 26.73 26.93
N ILE A 61 -1.75 26.68 25.91
CA ILE A 61 -1.36 27.17 24.56
C ILE A 61 -2.58 27.77 23.82
N PRO A 62 -2.45 28.92 23.10
CA PRO A 62 -3.56 29.59 22.40
C PRO A 62 -4.51 28.63 21.68
N ASP A 63 -5.73 28.57 22.21
CA ASP A 63 -6.66 27.45 22.09
C ASP A 63 -7.07 27.11 20.66
N ALA A 64 -7.22 28.11 19.78
CA ALA A 64 -7.82 27.88 18.47
C ALA A 64 -6.91 27.07 17.53
N THR A 65 -5.61 27.39 17.47
CA THR A 65 -4.67 26.74 16.54
C THR A 65 -4.20 25.39 17.09
N LEU A 66 -3.98 25.29 18.40
CA LEU A 66 -3.59 24.03 19.04
C LEU A 66 -4.74 23.02 19.00
N SER A 67 -5.98 23.46 19.29
CA SER A 67 -7.16 22.59 19.24
C SER A 67 -7.45 22.12 17.81
N LEU A 68 -7.27 22.99 16.81
CA LEU A 68 -7.42 22.60 15.41
C LEU A 68 -6.38 21.55 15.00
N MET A 69 -5.09 21.80 15.27
CA MET A 69 -4.02 20.83 14.95
C MET A 69 -4.25 19.51 15.68
N ALA A 70 -4.65 19.58 16.95
CA ALA A 70 -4.91 18.40 17.74
C ALA A 70 -6.19 17.67 17.28
N ALA A 71 -7.22 18.34 16.78
CA ALA A 71 -8.39 17.68 16.20
C ALA A 71 -8.11 17.05 14.82
N MET A 72 -7.25 17.68 14.01
CA MET A 72 -6.96 17.21 12.65
C MET A 72 -6.01 16.01 12.62
N VAL A 73 -5.01 15.97 13.49
CA VAL A 73 -3.98 14.91 13.47
C VAL A 73 -4.53 13.49 13.70
N PRO A 74 -5.44 13.23 14.66
CA PRO A 74 -6.13 11.95 14.85
C PRO A 74 -6.96 11.49 13.67
N LEU A 75 -7.33 12.40 12.77
CA LEU A 75 -8.08 12.07 11.56
C LEU A 75 -7.15 11.85 10.37
N LEU A 76 -6.23 12.80 10.15
CA LEU A 76 -5.31 12.80 9.02
C LEU A 76 -4.30 11.65 9.11
N PHE A 77 -3.77 11.35 10.30
CA PHE A 77 -2.73 10.33 10.45
C PHE A 77 -3.26 8.91 10.16
N PRO A 78 -4.40 8.47 10.71
CA PRO A 78 -5.03 7.21 10.30
C PRO A 78 -5.49 7.23 8.84
N ALA A 79 -5.97 8.36 8.32
CA ALA A 79 -6.32 8.48 6.90
C ALA A 79 -5.12 8.26 5.98
N CYS A 80 -3.93 8.79 6.33
CA CYS A 80 -2.70 8.53 5.60
C CYS A 80 -2.29 7.06 5.65
N ILE A 81 -2.37 6.42 6.83
CA ILE A 81 -2.11 4.98 6.97
C ILE A 81 -3.09 4.16 6.12
N ALA A 82 -4.38 4.50 6.16
CA ALA A 82 -5.41 3.85 5.36
C ALA A 82 -5.15 4.01 3.86
N LEU A 83 -4.72 5.20 3.42
CA LEU A 83 -4.35 5.46 2.04
C LEU A 83 -3.15 4.61 1.61
N LEU A 84 -2.11 4.50 2.43
CA LEU A 84 -0.97 3.61 2.16
C LEU A 84 -1.39 2.15 2.04
N MET A 85 -2.25 1.68 2.94
CA MET A 85 -2.82 0.32 2.86
C MET A 85 -3.63 0.13 1.57
N MET A 86 -4.41 1.13 1.15
CA MET A 86 -5.19 1.09 -0.07
C MET A 86 -4.28 0.98 -1.31
N VAL A 87 -3.16 1.72 -1.35
CA VAL A 87 -2.17 1.60 -2.42
C VAL A 87 -1.62 0.17 -2.50
N ILE A 88 -1.24 -0.44 -1.37
CA ILE A 88 -0.73 -1.82 -1.34
C ILE A 88 -1.77 -2.80 -1.87
N ILE A 89 -3.03 -2.65 -1.47
CA ILE A 89 -4.14 -3.49 -1.95
C ILE A 89 -4.29 -3.32 -3.46
N PHE A 90 -4.35 -2.08 -3.97
CA PHE A 90 -4.47 -1.82 -5.40
C PHE A 90 -3.29 -2.38 -6.20
N THR A 91 -2.06 -2.22 -5.74
CA THR A 91 -0.90 -2.78 -6.42
C THR A 91 -0.95 -4.30 -6.43
N THR A 92 -1.44 -4.92 -5.35
CA THR A 92 -1.63 -6.38 -5.29
C THR A 92 -2.69 -6.86 -6.28
N VAL A 93 -3.81 -6.13 -6.41
CA VAL A 93 -4.86 -6.40 -7.40
C VAL A 93 -4.33 -6.19 -8.83
N ALA A 94 -3.59 -5.11 -9.07
CA ALA A 94 -2.99 -4.81 -10.37
C ALA A 94 -2.03 -5.93 -10.82
N ILE A 95 -1.17 -6.39 -9.92
CA ILE A 95 -0.23 -7.49 -10.19
C ILE A 95 -0.96 -8.82 -10.40
N HIS A 96 -2.06 -9.07 -9.70
CA HIS A 96 -2.90 -10.23 -9.95
C HIS A 96 -3.49 -10.21 -11.37
N ASN A 97 -4.01 -9.05 -11.80
CA ASN A 97 -4.51 -8.87 -13.16
C ASN A 97 -3.39 -9.02 -14.21
N GLU A 98 -2.19 -8.51 -13.91
CA GLU A 98 -1.03 -8.63 -14.78
C GLU A 98 -0.63 -10.09 -15.04
N LYS A 99 -0.67 -10.96 -14.01
CA LYS A 99 -0.48 -12.41 -14.19
C LYS A 99 -1.48 -13.02 -15.17
N LYS A 100 -2.74 -12.57 -15.16
CA LYS A 100 -3.77 -13.04 -16.08
C LYS A 100 -3.46 -12.63 -17.52
N HIS A 101 -3.04 -11.39 -17.75
CA HIS A 101 -2.67 -10.91 -19.08
C HIS A 101 -1.46 -11.65 -19.65
N LEU A 102 -0.42 -11.86 -18.84
CA LEU A 102 0.77 -12.62 -19.25
C LEU A 102 0.42 -14.05 -19.67
N ARG A 103 -0.44 -14.76 -18.92
CA ARG A 103 -0.90 -16.11 -19.31
C ARG A 103 -1.67 -16.12 -20.63
N ILE A 104 -2.47 -15.09 -20.91
CA ILE A 104 -3.21 -14.99 -22.18
C ILE A 104 -2.23 -14.81 -23.34
N ILE A 105 -1.23 -13.93 -23.18
CA ILE A 105 -0.17 -13.71 -24.16
C ILE A 105 0.59 -15.02 -24.43
N GLU A 106 1.00 -15.73 -23.38
CA GLU A 106 1.67 -17.04 -23.49
C GLU A 106 0.80 -18.07 -24.23
N LYS A 107 -0.49 -18.17 -23.91
CA LYS A 107 -1.43 -19.08 -24.59
C LYS A 107 -1.63 -18.74 -26.07
N LEU A 108 -1.74 -17.46 -26.40
CA LEU A 108 -1.87 -17.01 -27.80
C LEU A 108 -0.59 -17.27 -28.59
N LEU A 109 0.58 -17.10 -27.98
CA LEU A 109 1.87 -17.44 -28.58
C LEU A 109 2.02 -18.97 -28.78
N ALA A 110 1.69 -19.78 -27.77
CA ALA A 110 1.74 -21.23 -27.86
C ALA A 110 0.75 -21.81 -28.88
N GLY A 111 -0.47 -21.27 -28.93
CA GLY A 111 -1.49 -21.69 -29.91
C GLY A 111 -1.13 -21.33 -31.36
N LYS A 112 -0.43 -20.21 -31.57
CA LYS A 112 0.02 -19.78 -32.92
C LYS A 112 1.22 -20.58 -33.45
N ILE A 113 1.92 -21.34 -32.60
CA ILE A 113 2.99 -22.26 -32.99
C ILE A 113 2.42 -23.62 -33.41
N SER A 114 1.15 -23.92 -33.06
CA SER A 114 0.52 -25.22 -33.27
C SER A 114 -0.37 -25.31 -34.52
N THR A 115 -0.49 -24.23 -35.30
CA THR A 115 -1.14 -24.24 -36.62
C THR A 115 -0.06 -24.36 -37.70
N PRO A 116 0.01 -25.49 -38.43
CA PRO A 116 0.94 -25.65 -39.56
C PRO A 116 0.61 -24.71 -40.73
#